data_AF-A0A2V6J5Z3-F1
#
_entry.id   AF-A0A2V6J5Z3-F1
#
_cell.length_a   1.000
_cell.length_b   1.000
_cell.length_c   1.000
_cell.angle_alpha   90.00
_cell.angle_beta   90.00
_cell.angle_gamma   90.00
#
_symmetry.space_group_name_H-M   'P 1'
#
loop_
_entity.id
_entity.type
_entity.pdbx_description
1 polymer ?
#
loop_
_entity_poly.entity_id
_entity_poly.type
_entity_poly.pdbx_seq_one_letter_code
_entity_poly.pdbx_strand_id
1 'polypeptide(L)'
;RRLTQYFCDGTRTIITRNTSPDVGFETSLNPYRGCEHGCIYCYARPTHEYLGFSAGLDFESKIMVKTNAPELLRSEMESPRWQPQTLVLSGVTDPYQPVERKLRITRGCLDILAKFRNPVAIITKNHLVTRDIDILRQLAACNAAAVNVSVTSLDPT
;
A
#
# COMPACT_ATOMS: atom_id res chain seq x y z
N ARG A 1 13.20 4.87 -21.12
CA ARG A 1 12.26 4.43 -20.04
C ARG A 1 10.87 4.93 -20.45
N ARG A 2 9.85 4.06 -20.56
CA ARG A 2 8.47 4.54 -20.80
C ARG A 2 8.07 5.45 -19.65
N LEU A 3 7.37 6.54 -19.95
CA LEU A 3 6.83 7.44 -18.93
C LEU A 3 5.69 6.72 -18.20
N THR A 4 5.72 6.73 -16.87
CA THR A 4 4.63 6.21 -16.05
C THR A 4 3.36 7.02 -16.27
N GLN A 5 2.26 6.35 -16.59
CA GLN A 5 0.92 6.90 -16.71
C GLN A 5 0.14 6.60 -15.43
N TYR A 6 -0.59 7.58 -14.94
CA TYR A 6 -1.42 7.46 -13.74
C TYR A 6 -2.89 7.52 -14.12
N PHE A 7 -3.66 6.56 -13.63
CA PHE A 7 -5.09 6.45 -13.87
C PHE A 7 -5.84 6.55 -12.54
N CYS A 8 -7.04 7.13 -12.57
CA CYS A 8 -7.89 7.16 -11.39
C CYS A 8 -8.43 5.75 -11.09
N ASP A 9 -8.25 5.28 -9.86
CA ASP A 9 -8.90 4.07 -9.37
C ASP A 9 -10.28 4.42 -8.80
N GLY A 10 -11.34 4.08 -9.54
CA GLY A 10 -12.73 4.33 -9.18
C GLY A 10 -13.37 3.34 -8.19
N THR A 11 -12.64 2.34 -7.67
CA THR A 11 -13.18 1.40 -6.69
C THR A 11 -13.63 2.12 -5.41
N ARG A 12 -14.77 1.72 -4.84
CA ARG A 12 -15.41 2.41 -3.70
C ARG A 12 -15.02 1.87 -2.33
N THR A 13 -14.23 0.81 -2.29
CA THR A 13 -13.69 0.20 -1.06
C THR A 13 -12.17 0.36 -1.04
N ILE A 14 -11.59 0.30 0.16
CA ILE A 14 -10.15 0.50 0.37
C ILE A 14 -9.48 -0.65 1.13
N ILE A 15 -10.21 -1.32 2.03
CA ILE A 15 -9.71 -2.50 2.75
C ILE A 15 -10.07 -3.75 1.95
N THR A 16 -9.05 -4.54 1.62
CA THR A 16 -9.23 -5.86 0.99
C THR A 16 -8.97 -6.94 2.04
N ARG A 17 -9.77 -8.01 2.01
CA ARG A 17 -9.63 -9.18 2.88
C ARG A 17 -9.16 -10.38 2.08
N ASN A 18 -8.37 -11.25 2.71
CA ASN A 18 -7.99 -12.54 2.16
C ASN A 18 -8.10 -13.62 3.23
N THR A 19 -8.36 -14.86 2.80
CA THR A 19 -8.54 -16.03 3.67
C THR A 19 -7.49 -17.10 3.35
N SER A 20 -6.35 -16.71 2.78
CA SER A 20 -5.32 -17.67 2.38
C SER A 20 -4.63 -18.21 3.63
N PRO A 21 -4.52 -19.54 3.79
CA PRO A 21 -3.76 -20.12 4.91
C PRO A 21 -2.26 -19.78 4.83
N ASP A 22 -1.76 -19.41 3.65
CA ASP A 22 -0.35 -19.11 3.40
C ASP A 22 0.03 -17.65 3.71
N VAL A 23 -0.96 -16.78 3.96
CA VAL A 23 -0.76 -15.34 4.18
C VAL A 23 -1.08 -14.99 5.62
N GLY A 24 -0.05 -14.60 6.39
CA GLY A 24 -0.16 -14.32 7.84
C GLY A 24 -0.94 -13.06 8.23
N PHE A 25 -1.70 -12.45 7.32
CA PHE A 25 -2.55 -11.29 7.59
C PHE A 25 -3.88 -11.43 6.84
N GLU A 26 -4.97 -10.94 7.45
CA GLU A 26 -6.30 -10.98 6.84
C GLU A 26 -6.57 -9.74 5.98
N THR A 27 -6.24 -8.54 6.50
CA THR A 27 -6.64 -7.27 5.91
C THR A 27 -5.46 -6.49 5.31
N SER A 28 -5.70 -5.90 4.15
CA SER A 28 -4.71 -5.06 3.45
C SER A 28 -5.30 -3.75 2.96
N LEU A 29 -4.40 -2.77 2.86
CA LEU A 29 -4.65 -1.42 2.40
C LEU A 29 -3.68 -1.13 1.24
N ASN A 30 -4.21 -0.81 0.06
CA ASN A 30 -3.40 -0.52 -1.13
C ASN A 30 -3.88 0.78 -1.79
N PRO A 31 -3.18 1.91 -1.58
CA PRO A 31 -3.51 3.19 -2.24
C PRO A 31 -3.25 3.20 -3.75
N TYR A 32 -2.44 2.26 -4.21
CA TYR A 32 -2.02 2.11 -5.60
C TYR A 32 -2.25 0.69 -6.11
N ARG A 33 -2.42 0.53 -7.43
CA ARG A 33 -2.33 -0.78 -8.10
C ARG A 33 -1.31 -0.67 -9.24
N GLY A 34 -0.41 -1.65 -9.31
CA GLY A 34 0.82 -1.54 -10.11
C GLY A 34 1.98 -1.00 -9.28
N CYS A 35 3.20 -1.14 -9.77
CA CYS A 35 4.38 -0.66 -9.04
C CYS A 35 5.55 -0.25 -9.95
N GLU A 36 5.98 1.01 -9.84
CA GLU A 36 7.11 1.58 -10.60
C GLU A 36 8.48 0.91 -10.29
N HIS A 37 8.57 0.07 -9.25
CA HIS A 37 9.77 -0.72 -8.99
C HIS A 37 10.02 -1.79 -10.07
N GLY A 38 8.97 -2.27 -10.76
CA GLY A 38 9.12 -3.19 -11.88
C GLY A 38 9.84 -4.51 -11.55
N CYS A 39 9.73 -5.01 -10.32
CA CYS A 39 10.43 -6.24 -9.94
C CYS A 39 9.97 -7.43 -10.80
N ILE A 40 10.90 -8.13 -11.46
CA ILE A 40 10.58 -9.25 -12.35
C ILE A 40 9.86 -10.40 -11.62
N TYR A 41 10.21 -10.63 -10.35
CA TYR A 41 9.64 -11.65 -9.48
C TYR A 41 8.35 -11.20 -8.76
N CYS A 42 7.76 -10.07 -9.13
CA CYS A 42 6.59 -9.55 -8.41
C CYS A 42 5.34 -10.39 -8.66
N TYR A 43 4.84 -11.04 -7.60
CA TYR A 43 3.63 -11.87 -7.67
C TYR A 43 2.35 -11.08 -7.97
N ALA A 44 2.35 -9.76 -7.77
CA ALA A 44 1.19 -8.91 -8.01
C ALA A 44 0.97 -8.58 -9.50
N ARG A 45 1.93 -8.90 -10.38
CA ARG A 45 1.86 -8.61 -11.83
C ARG A 45 0.57 -9.12 -12.50
N PRO A 46 0.10 -10.36 -12.27
CA PRO A 46 -1.14 -10.85 -12.87
C PRO A 46 -2.39 -10.04 -12.48
N THR A 47 -2.35 -9.27 -11.38
CA THR A 47 -3.51 -8.47 -10.96
C THR A 47 -3.88 -7.36 -11.95
N HIS A 48 -2.94 -6.96 -12.83
CA HIS A 48 -3.18 -5.98 -13.89
C HIS A 48 -4.00 -6.52 -15.05
N GLU A 49 -4.06 -7.84 -15.25
CA GLU A 49 -4.87 -8.45 -16.31
C GLU A 49 -6.36 -8.28 -16.05
N TYR A 50 -6.78 -8.25 -14.78
CA TYR A 50 -8.16 -7.90 -14.40
C TYR A 50 -8.54 -6.46 -14.74
N LEU A 51 -7.56 -5.59 -15.04
CA LEU A 51 -7.77 -4.21 -15.48
C LEU A 51 -7.71 -4.07 -17.01
N GLY A 52 -7.54 -5.19 -17.75
CA GLY A 52 -7.33 -5.17 -19.20
C GLY A 52 -5.92 -4.73 -19.61
N PHE A 53 -4.96 -4.74 -18.68
CA PHE A 53 -3.56 -4.40 -18.94
C PHE A 53 -2.67 -5.65 -18.93
N SER A 54 -1.50 -5.58 -19.56
CA SER A 54 -0.54 -6.69 -19.51
C SER A 54 0.11 -6.84 -18.12
N ALA A 55 0.35 -8.08 -17.69
CA ALA A 55 1.15 -8.37 -16.49
C ALA A 55 2.65 -7.99 -16.63
N GLY A 56 3.08 -7.71 -17.87
CA GLY A 56 4.45 -7.30 -18.20
C GLY A 56 4.70 -5.81 -17.91
N LEU A 57 4.99 -5.04 -18.96
CA LEU A 57 5.40 -3.65 -18.84
C LEU A 57 4.28 -2.71 -18.36
N ASP A 58 3.00 -3.05 -18.54
CA ASP A 58 1.92 -2.18 -18.06
C ASP A 58 1.86 -2.15 -16.53
N PHE A 59 2.21 -3.24 -15.83
CA PHE A 59 2.23 -3.26 -14.35
C PHE A 59 3.12 -2.17 -13.75
N GLU A 60 4.24 -1.87 -14.39
CA GLU A 60 5.24 -0.91 -13.91
C GLU A 60 5.15 0.47 -14.56
N SER A 61 4.30 0.63 -15.59
CA SER A 61 4.13 1.90 -16.31
C SER A 61 2.71 2.45 -16.33
N LYS A 62 1.69 1.69 -15.91
CA LYS A 62 0.30 2.14 -15.78
C LYS A 62 -0.17 1.90 -14.34
N ILE A 63 -0.13 2.96 -13.54
CA ILE A 63 -0.41 2.88 -12.11
C ILE A 63 -1.83 3.40 -11.86
N MET A 64 -2.65 2.58 -11.22
CA MET A 64 -3.95 3.02 -10.72
C MET A 64 -3.74 3.72 -9.38
N VAL A 65 -4.35 4.88 -9.22
CA VAL A 65 -4.19 5.76 -8.06
C VAL A 65 -5.55 5.96 -7.41
N LYS A 66 -5.70 5.50 -6.18
CA LYS A 66 -6.90 5.71 -5.38
C LYS A 66 -6.77 7.01 -4.58
N THR A 67 -7.00 8.13 -5.24
CA THR A 67 -6.83 9.48 -4.64
C THR A 67 -7.69 9.71 -3.40
N ASN A 68 -8.86 9.08 -3.33
CA ASN A 68 -9.79 9.13 -2.20
C ASN A 68 -9.55 8.05 -1.13
N ALA A 69 -8.39 7.37 -1.14
CA ALA A 69 -8.09 6.31 -0.17
C ALA A 69 -8.18 6.79 1.30
N PRO A 70 -7.69 7.99 1.70
CA PRO A 70 -7.81 8.45 3.08
C PRO A 70 -9.25 8.66 3.52
N GLU A 71 -10.11 9.20 2.64
CA GLU A 71 -11.53 9.41 2.91
C GLU A 71 -12.26 8.08 3.07
N LEU A 72 -12.04 7.15 2.15
CA LEU A 72 -12.61 5.81 2.23
C LEU A 72 -12.16 5.09 3.51
N LEU A 73 -10.88 5.23 3.87
CA LEU A 73 -10.32 4.60 5.07
C LEU A 73 -10.94 5.19 6.33
N ARG A 74 -11.13 6.51 6.38
CA ARG A 74 -11.83 7.16 7.48
C ARG A 74 -13.24 6.60 7.65
N SER A 75 -14.01 6.51 6.58
CA SER A 75 -15.37 5.95 6.63
C SER A 75 -15.40 4.50 7.11
N GLU A 76 -14.41 3.68 6.73
CA GLU A 76 -14.26 2.32 7.27
C GLU A 76 -13.95 2.33 8.78
N MET A 77 -13.00 3.16 9.23
CA MET A 77 -12.62 3.26 10.65
C MET A 77 -13.75 3.81 11.55
N GLU A 78 -14.61 4.68 11.02
CA GLU A 78 -15.78 5.23 11.72
C GLU A 78 -16.96 4.25 11.78
N SER A 79 -16.90 3.16 11.00
CA SER A 79 -17.97 2.17 11.01
C SER A 79 -18.02 1.43 12.35
N PRO A 80 -19.21 1.27 12.98
CA PRO A 80 -19.34 0.47 14.19
C PRO A 80 -19.05 -1.03 13.97
N ARG A 81 -18.92 -1.46 12.71
CA ARG A 81 -18.56 -2.83 12.33
C ARG A 81 -17.06 -3.05 12.26
N TRP A 82 -16.25 -1.99 12.25
CA TRP A 82 -14.81 -2.12 12.23
C TRP A 82 -14.30 -2.64 13.56
N GLN A 83 -13.57 -3.75 13.52
CA GLN A 83 -12.83 -4.27 14.65
C GLN A 83 -11.36 -3.96 14.42
N PRO A 84 -10.70 -3.20 15.31
CA PRO A 84 -9.29 -2.87 15.18
C PRO A 84 -8.43 -4.12 14.99
N GLN A 85 -7.69 -4.13 13.91
CA GLN A 85 -6.78 -5.21 13.53
C GLN A 85 -5.65 -4.63 12.67
N THR A 86 -4.55 -5.37 12.56
CA THR A 86 -3.40 -4.94 11.76
C THR A 86 -3.76 -4.84 10.29
N LEU A 87 -3.70 -3.63 9.75
CA LEU A 87 -3.80 -3.39 8.32
C LEU A 87 -2.41 -3.50 7.68
N VAL A 88 -2.26 -4.42 6.74
CA VAL A 88 -1.03 -4.49 5.93
C VAL A 88 -1.11 -3.48 4.80
N LEU A 89 -0.36 -2.39 4.94
CA LEU A 89 -0.17 -1.40 3.91
C LEU A 89 0.85 -1.94 2.90
N SER A 90 0.38 -2.11 1.66
CA SER A 90 1.17 -2.56 0.52
C SER A 90 1.43 -4.06 0.42
N GLY A 91 0.34 -4.83 0.31
CA GLY A 91 0.43 -6.23 -0.06
C GLY A 91 0.79 -6.43 -1.54
N VAL A 92 0.22 -5.65 -2.45
CA VAL A 92 0.30 -5.91 -3.91
C VAL A 92 0.89 -4.76 -4.74
N THR A 93 1.54 -3.81 -4.06
CA THR A 93 2.14 -2.62 -4.68
C THR A 93 3.37 -2.18 -3.86
N ASP A 94 3.86 -0.95 -4.06
CA ASP A 94 4.64 -0.21 -3.07
C ASP A 94 3.88 1.08 -2.73
N PRO A 95 3.70 1.45 -1.44
CA PRO A 95 2.88 2.59 -1.06
C PRO A 95 3.68 3.90 -1.14
N TYR A 96 4.98 3.82 -1.34
CA TYR A 96 5.94 4.92 -1.38
C TYR A 96 6.59 5.02 -2.76
N GLN A 97 5.84 4.72 -3.82
CA GLN A 97 6.25 4.97 -5.21
C GLN A 97 6.64 6.45 -5.43
N PRO A 98 7.48 6.77 -6.43
CA PRO A 98 7.87 8.14 -6.75
C PRO A 98 6.73 9.18 -6.74
N VAL A 99 5.54 8.79 -7.23
CA VAL A 99 4.35 9.64 -7.25
C VAL A 99 3.84 10.05 -5.86
N GLU A 100 4.08 9.23 -4.82
CA GLU A 100 3.65 9.49 -3.44
C GLU A 100 4.33 10.72 -2.84
N ARG A 101 5.49 11.15 -3.37
CA ARG A 101 6.10 12.44 -2.98
C ARG A 101 5.18 13.63 -3.22
N LYS A 102 4.34 13.55 -4.26
CA LYS A 102 3.41 14.60 -4.66
C LYS A 102 2.02 14.36 -4.09
N LEU A 103 1.52 13.12 -4.20
CA LEU A 103 0.13 12.82 -3.89
C LEU A 103 -0.15 12.68 -2.39
N ARG A 104 0.84 12.23 -1.61
CA ARG A 104 0.73 12.08 -0.13
C ARG A 104 -0.48 11.25 0.31
N ILE A 105 -0.92 10.30 -0.51
CA ILE A 105 -2.11 9.47 -0.26
C ILE A 105 -1.80 8.48 0.86
N THR A 106 -0.64 7.81 0.78
CA THR A 106 -0.17 6.91 1.84
C THR A 106 -0.05 7.66 3.16
N ARG A 107 0.54 8.86 3.14
CA ARG A 107 0.62 9.70 4.34
C ARG A 107 -0.77 10.02 4.90
N GLY A 108 -1.71 10.43 4.06
CA GLY A 108 -3.09 10.71 4.48
C GLY A 108 -3.75 9.48 5.10
N CYS A 109 -3.52 8.28 4.56
CA CYS A 109 -3.97 7.05 5.21
C CYS A 109 -3.33 6.83 6.58
N LEU A 110 -2.01 7.07 6.73
CA LEU A 110 -1.32 6.95 8.01
C LEU A 110 -1.84 7.95 9.05
N ASP A 111 -2.15 9.19 8.65
CA ASP A 111 -2.76 10.19 9.54
C ASP A 111 -4.10 9.69 10.11
N ILE A 112 -4.93 9.06 9.27
CA ILE A 112 -6.18 8.42 9.73
C ILE A 112 -5.88 7.28 10.70
N LEU A 113 -4.98 6.36 10.34
CA LEU A 113 -4.65 5.22 11.21
C LEU A 113 -4.11 5.68 12.57
N ALA A 114 -3.27 6.71 12.60
CA ALA A 114 -2.77 7.32 13.82
C ALA A 114 -3.90 7.93 14.68
N LYS A 115 -4.84 8.65 14.06
CA LYS A 115 -6.01 9.22 14.77
C LYS A 115 -6.85 8.14 15.47
N PHE A 116 -7.06 7.00 14.81
CA PHE A 116 -7.83 5.89 15.37
C PHE A 116 -6.97 4.90 16.18
N ARG A 117 -5.65 5.13 16.27
CA ARG A 117 -4.65 4.18 16.84
C ARG A 117 -4.79 2.77 16.26
N ASN A 118 -5.18 2.66 14.99
CA ASN A 118 -5.33 1.36 14.35
C ASN A 118 -3.96 0.84 13.94
N PRO A 119 -3.59 -0.42 14.28
CA PRO A 119 -2.29 -0.98 13.92
C PRO A 119 -2.07 -1.05 12.41
N VAL A 120 -0.85 -0.72 11.98
CA VAL A 120 -0.43 -0.81 10.57
C VAL A 120 0.92 -1.50 10.46
N ALA A 121 1.03 -2.40 9.49
CA ALA A 121 2.29 -2.98 9.05
C ALA A 121 2.56 -2.55 7.60
N ILE A 122 3.69 -1.90 7.37
CA ILE A 122 4.06 -1.36 6.07
C ILE A 122 5.08 -2.29 5.42
N ILE A 123 4.94 -2.52 4.12
CA ILE A 123 5.94 -3.21 3.29
C ILE A 123 6.42 -2.24 2.21
N THR A 124 7.73 -2.01 2.10
CA THR A 124 8.26 -1.09 1.07
C THR A 124 9.70 -1.40 0.67
N LYS A 125 10.09 -0.93 -0.52
CA LYS A 125 11.48 -0.89 -1.02
C LYS A 125 12.04 0.53 -1.05
N ASN A 126 11.27 1.53 -0.63
CA ASN A 126 11.63 2.92 -0.83
C ASN A 126 11.91 3.63 0.50
N HIS A 127 13.02 4.36 0.56
CA HIS A 127 13.41 5.21 1.69
C HIS A 127 12.40 6.33 1.99
N LEU A 128 11.49 6.66 1.06
CA LEU A 128 10.49 7.71 1.25
C LEU A 128 9.60 7.48 2.47
N VAL A 129 9.50 6.26 3.00
CA VAL A 129 8.86 5.95 4.29
C VAL A 129 9.39 6.82 5.44
N THR A 130 10.66 7.25 5.41
CA THR A 130 11.25 8.09 6.46
C THR A 130 10.64 9.49 6.53
N ARG A 131 9.99 9.97 5.45
CA ARG A 131 9.23 11.23 5.44
C ARG A 131 8.13 11.23 6.49
N ASP A 132 7.53 10.07 6.75
CA ASP A 132 6.35 9.93 7.60
C ASP A 132 6.70 9.44 9.01
N ILE A 133 7.98 9.58 9.42
CA ILE A 133 8.48 9.19 10.74
C ILE A 133 7.74 9.90 11.89
N ASP A 134 7.25 11.11 11.66
CA ASP A 134 6.49 11.88 12.64
C ASP A 134 5.15 11.20 13.00
N ILE A 135 4.48 10.60 12.01
CA ILE A 135 3.24 9.84 12.20
C ILE A 135 3.54 8.44 12.73
N LEU A 136 4.56 7.77 12.18
CA LEU A 136 4.96 6.43 12.61
C LEU A 136 5.40 6.41 14.07
N ARG A 137 6.04 7.48 14.58
CA ARG A 137 6.37 7.60 16.01
C ARG A 137 5.14 7.65 16.91
N GLN A 138 4.05 8.30 16.47
CA GLN A 138 2.80 8.35 17.24
C GLN A 138 2.17 6.96 17.36
N LEU A 139 2.10 6.23 16.25
CA LEU A 139 1.62 4.84 16.22
C LEU A 139 2.54 3.90 17.03
N ALA A 140 3.86 4.06 16.90
CA ALA A 140 4.83 3.26 17.65
C ALA A 140 4.70 3.45 19.17
N ALA A 141 4.34 4.65 19.64
CA ALA A 141 4.08 4.92 21.06
C ALA A 141 2.95 4.05 21.65
N CYS A 142 2.05 3.51 20.83
CA CYS A 142 1.04 2.55 21.25
C CYS A 142 1.21 1.17 20.59
N ASN A 143 2.43 0.79 20.20
CA ASN A 143 2.76 -0.49 19.55
C ASN A 143 1.92 -0.80 18.30
N ALA A 144 1.52 0.24 17.56
CA ALA A 144 0.60 0.17 16.43
C ALA A 144 1.29 0.39 15.07
N ALA A 145 2.62 0.30 14.99
CA ALA A 145 3.37 0.46 13.74
C ALA A 145 4.45 -0.60 13.59
N ALA A 146 4.52 -1.20 12.40
CA ALA A 146 5.64 -2.00 11.93
C ALA A 146 6.03 -1.55 10.51
N VAL A 147 7.33 -1.48 10.22
CA VAL A 147 7.85 -1.18 8.88
C VAL A 147 8.79 -2.29 8.46
N ASN A 148 8.44 -2.95 7.37
CA ASN A 148 9.21 -4.03 6.75
C ASN A 148 9.83 -3.48 5.47
N VAL A 149 11.16 -3.51 5.41
CA VAL A 149 11.90 -3.04 4.22
C VAL A 149 12.36 -4.27 3.44
N SER A 150 11.94 -4.37 2.18
CA SER A 150 12.43 -5.44 1.31
C SER A 150 13.83 -5.07 0.80
N VAL A 151 14.82 -5.91 1.13
CA VAL A 151 16.18 -5.82 0.61
C VAL A 151 16.41 -7.02 -0.30
N THR A 152 16.92 -6.78 -1.50
CA THR A 152 17.32 -7.84 -2.42
C THR A 152 18.82 -7.94 -2.51
N SER A 153 19.34 -9.17 -2.55
CA SER A 153 20.73 -9.45 -2.87
C SER A 153 20.84 -10.10 -4.24
N LEU A 154 21.95 -9.82 -4.93
CA LEU A 154 22.42 -10.66 -6.05
C LEU A 154 23.36 -11.76 -5.57
N ASP A 155 23.80 -11.67 -4.31
CA ASP A 155 24.57 -12.72 -3.65
C ASP A 155 23.64 -13.93 -3.44
N PRO A 156 23.96 -15.08 -4.05
CA PRO A 156 23.20 -16.31 -3.84
C PRO A 156 23.52 -16.99 -2.49
N THR A 157 24.49 -16.47 -1.72
CA THR A 157 24.93 -17.01 -0.43
C THR A 157 24.39 -16.26 0.78
#